data_AF-A0A6A5V5Y1-F1
#
_entry.id   AF-A0A6A5V5Y1-F1
#
_cell.length_a   1.000
_cell.length_b   1.000
_cell.length_c   1.000
_cell.angle_alpha   90.00
_cell.angle_beta   90.00
_cell.angle_gamma   90.00
#
_symmetry.space_group_name_H-M   'P 1'
#
loop_
_entity.id
_entity.type
_entity.pdbx_description
1 polymer ?
#
loop_
_entity_poly.entity_id
_entity_poly.type
_entity_poly.pdbx_seq_one_letter_code
_entity_poly.pdbx_strand_id
1 'polypeptide(L)' 'PMVIVLDNVLIYTNNEVIEILKAASHVVRFLLSYLPNYNPIELTFSVLKY' A
#
# COMPACT_ATOMS: atom_id res chain seq x y z
N PRO A 1 6.15 3.01 -15.28
CA PRO A 1 6.42 3.30 -13.85
C PRO A 1 5.13 3.69 -13.13
N MET A 2 4.79 2.98 -12.06
CA MET A 2 3.55 3.14 -11.31
C MET A 2 3.88 3.38 -9.84
N VAL A 3 3.07 4.21 -9.17
CA VAL A 3 3.18 4.42 -7.73
C VAL A 3 2.24 3.44 -7.04
N ILE A 4 2.80 2.57 -6.22
CA ILE A 4 2.07 1.59 -5.43
C ILE A 4 2.07 2.10 -4.00
N VAL A 5 0.87 2.37 -3.46
CA VAL A 5 0.67 2.79 -2.08
C VAL A 5 0.19 1.59 -1.28
N LEU A 6 0.94 1.21 -0.26
CA LEU A 6 0.64 0.09 0.63
C LEU A 6 0.41 0.56 2.05
N ASP A 7 -0.36 -0.21 2.80
CA ASP A 7 -0.48 0.00 4.25
C ASP A 7 0.84 -0.34 4.95
N ASN A 8 1.13 0.34 6.06
CA ASN A 8 2.34 0.13 6.84
C ASN A 8 2.13 -0.94 7.90
N VAL A 9 1.84 -2.15 7.42
CA VAL A 9 1.70 -3.37 8.22
C VAL A 9 2.86 -4.29 7.89
N LEU A 10 3.36 -5.00 8.90
CA LEU A 10 4.56 -5.84 8.85
C LEU A 10 4.54 -6.90 7.72
N ILE A 11 3.35 -7.33 7.30
CA ILE A 11 3.17 -8.27 6.19
C ILE A 11 3.52 -7.67 4.82
N TYR A 12 3.39 -6.35 4.66
CA TYR A 12 3.69 -5.63 3.42
C TYR A 12 5.13 -5.12 3.36
N THR A 13 5.85 -5.14 4.47
CA THR A 13 7.26 -4.72 4.56
C THR A 13 8.23 -5.87 4.25
N ASN A 14 7.79 -6.91 3.53
CA ASN A 14 8.69 -7.97 3.09
C ASN A 14 9.67 -7.42 2.04
N ASN A 15 10.97 -7.46 2.36
CA ASN A 15 12.04 -6.96 1.50
C ASN A 15 12.04 -7.61 0.10
N GLU A 16 11.71 -8.90 -0.01
CA GLU A 16 11.68 -9.59 -1.30
C GLU A 16 10.64 -8.98 -2.24
N VAL A 17 9.44 -8.68 -1.71
CA VAL A 17 8.37 -8.04 -2.47
C VAL A 17 8.77 -6.63 -2.90
N ILE A 18 9.40 -5.86 -2.01
CA ILE A 18 9.87 -4.50 -2.31
C ILE A 18 10.92 -4.53 -3.43
N GLU A 19 11.87 -5.46 -3.38
CA GLU A 19 12.91 -5.57 -4.40
C GLU A 19 12.37 -6.00 -5.76
N ILE A 20 11.39 -6.90 -5.81
CA ILE A 20 10.69 -7.26 -7.06
C ILE A 20 10.01 -6.02 -7.67
N LEU A 21 9.31 -5.24 -6.84
CA LEU A 21 8.62 -4.02 -7.29
C LEU A 21 9.59 -2.95 -7.79
N LYS A 22 10.73 -2.78 -7.12
CA LYS A 22 11.81 -1.88 -7.58
C LYS A 22 12.43 -2.35 -8.89
N ALA A 23 12.71 -3.64 -9.04
CA ALA A 23 13.27 -4.22 -10.26
C ALA A 23 12.33 -4.01 -11.47
N ALA A 24 11.02 -4.03 -11.23
CA ALA A 24 10.00 -3.69 -12.22
C ALA A 24 9.84 -2.17 -12.48
N SER A 25 10.73 -1.32 -11.95
CA SER A 25 10.67 0.15 -12.08
C SER A 25 9.38 0.77 -11.54
N HIS A 26 8.83 0.20 -10.45
CA HIS A 26 7.74 0.80 -9.68
C HIS A 26 8.28 1.56 -8.47
N VAL A 27 7.48 2.52 -8.00
CA VAL A 27 7.76 3.28 -6.77
C VAL A 27 6.81 2.81 -5.68
N VAL A 28 7.35 2.27 -4.60
CA VAL A 28 6.57 1.82 -3.45
C VAL A 28 6.55 2.91 -2.39
N ARG A 29 5.36 3.26 -1.89
CA ARG A 29 5.15 4.17 -0.77
C ARG A 29 4.32 3.47 0.29
N PHE A 30 4.76 3.56 1.54
CA PHE A 30 3.98 3.09 2.68
C PHE A 30 3.21 4.25 3.29
N LEU A 31 1.97 3.99 3.70
CA LEU A 31 1.19 4.95 4.48
C LEU A 31 1.84 5.15 5.86
N LEU A 32 1.50 6.26 6.52
CA LEU A 32 1.88 6.42 7.92
C LEU A 32 1.07 5.45 8.78
N SER A 33 1.70 4.88 9.81
CA SER A 33 1.02 3.95 10.72
C SER A 33 -0.21 4.59 11.34
N TYR A 34 -1.34 3.88 11.35
CA TYR A 34 -2.60 4.27 11.98
C TYR A 34 -3.27 5.55 11.43
N LEU A 35 -3.26 5.75 10.10
CA LEU A 35 -4.04 6.80 9.43
C LEU A 35 -5.09 6.20 8.46
N PRO A 36 -6.14 5.54 8.99
CA PRO A 36 -7.16 4.87 8.17
C PRO A 36 -7.90 5.84 7.23
N ASN A 37 -8.07 7.10 7.65
CA ASN A 37 -8.69 8.16 6.83
C ASN A 37 -7.89 8.52 5.56
N TYR A 38 -6.61 8.13 5.49
CA TYR A 38 -5.73 8.38 4.36
C TYR A 38 -5.51 7.15 3.49
N ASN A 39 -6.11 6.00 3.83
CA ASN A 39 -6.07 4.81 2.99
C ASN A 39 -7.24 4.84 1.99
N PRO A 40 -7.00 5.08 0.69
CA PRO A 40 -8.08 5.18 -0.30
C PRO A 40 -8.88 3.88 -0.44
N ILE A 41 -8.29 2.73 -0.06
CA ILE A 41 -8.96 1.43 -0.05
C ILE A 41 -10.08 1.37 1.00
N GLU A 42 -9.93 2.04 2.15
CA GLU A 42 -10.97 2.08 3.18
C GLU A 42 -12.24 2.79 2.66
N LEU A 43 -12.08 3.83 1.83
CA LEU A 43 -13.19 4.51 1.18
C LEU A 43 -13.96 3.56 0.25
N THR A 44 -13.24 2.80 -0.58
CA THR A 44 -13.84 1.81 -1.48
C THR A 44 -14.58 0.72 -0.71
N PHE A 45 -13.99 0.18 0.36
CA PHE A 45 -14.65 -0.83 1.18
C PHE A 45 -15.83 -0.27 1.99
N SER A 46 -15.84 1.01 2.32
CA SER A 46 -17.02 1.66 2.91
C SER A 46 -18.23 1.61 1.99
N VAL A 47 -18.03 1.63 0.67
CA VAL A 47 -19.12 1.52 -0.32
C VAL A 47 -19.56 0.05 -0.50
N LEU A 48 -18.63 -0.91 -0.44
CA LEU A 48 -18.92 -2.34 -0.60
C LEU A 48 -19.53 -3.02 0.64
N LYS A 49 -19.44 -2.39 1.81
CA LYS A 49 -19.99 -2.92 3.08
C LYS A 49 -21.52 -2.79 3.19
N TYR A 50 -22.17 -2.12 2.24
CA TYR A 50 -23.63 -1.93 2.17
C TYR A 50 -24.18 -2.52 0.87
#